data_AF-A0A950EZW0-F1
#
_entry.id   AF-A0A950EZW0-F1
#
_cell.length_a   1.000
_cell.length_b   1.000
_cell.length_c   1.000
_cell.angle_alpha   90.00
_cell.angle_beta   90.00
_cell.angle_gamma   90.00
#
_symmetry.space_group_name_H-M   'P 1'
#
loop_
_entity.id
_entity.type
_entity.pdbx_description
1 polymer ?
#
loop_
_entity_poly.entity_id
_entity_poly.type
_entity_poly.pdbx_seq_one_letter_code
_entity_poly.pdbx_strand_id
1 'polypeptide(L)' 'MHAVVQRVSQASVNVEGTTVGRIGPGWLVLLGVARDDGD' A
#
# COMPACT_ATOMS: atom_id res chain seq x y z
N MET A 1 -12.71 -6.39 5.67
CA MET A 1 -11.45 -5.88 5.12
C MET A 1 -11.74 -4.50 4.59
N HIS A 2 -10.85 -3.53 4.85
CA HIS A 2 -11.02 -2.17 4.34
C HIS A 2 -9.74 -1.68 3.67
N ALA A 3 -9.91 -0.92 2.58
CA ALA A 3 -8.80 -0.34 1.83
C ALA A 3 -9.01 1.15 1.60
N VAL A 4 -7.95 1.94 1.80
CA VAL A 4 -7.86 3.29 1.26
C VAL A 4 -7.04 3.20 -0.02
N VAL A 5 -7.67 3.58 -1.14
CA VAL A 5 -7.08 3.45 -2.48
C VAL A 5 -6.73 4.83 -3.00
N GLN A 6 -5.45 5.03 -3.34
CA GLN A 6 -4.92 6.30 -3.81
C GLN A 6 -4.39 6.16 -5.23
N ARG A 7 -4.90 6.96 -6.17
CA ARG A 7 -4.30 7.07 -7.51
C ARG A 7 -3.00 7.85 -7.37
N VAL A 8 -1.90 7.29 -7.84
CA VAL A 8 -0.58 7.90 -7.71
C VAL A 8 0.14 7.98 -9.06
N SER A 9 0.95 9.02 -9.25
CA SER A 9 1.96 9.04 -10.32
C SER A 9 3.20 8.22 -9.97
N GLN A 10 3.45 8.03 -8.67
CA GLN A 10 4.48 7.16 -8.10
C GLN A 10 4.23 6.90 -6.61
N ALA A 11 4.74 5.78 -6.07
CA ALA A 11 4.81 5.52 -4.64
C ALA A 11 6.00 4.62 -4.29
N SER A 12 6.49 4.66 -3.05
CA SER A 12 7.59 3.81 -2.57
C SER A 12 7.50 3.53 -1.07
N VAL A 13 8.06 2.40 -0.64
CA VAL A 13 8.23 2.03 0.76
C VAL A 13 9.72 2.02 1.09
N ASN A 14 10.11 2.74 2.15
CA ASN A 14 11.47 2.76 2.66
C ASN A 14 11.52 2.15 4.06
N VAL A 15 12.47 1.26 4.30
CA VAL A 15 12.78 0.69 5.62
C VAL A 15 14.24 1.01 5.91
N GLU A 16 14.51 1.69 7.02
CA GLU A 16 15.87 2.11 7.41
C GLU A 16 16.62 2.85 6.28
N GLY A 17 15.91 3.72 5.56
CA GLY A 17 16.47 4.49 4.44
C GLY A 17 16.64 3.72 3.13
N THR A 18 16.38 2.41 3.11
CA THR A 18 16.48 1.57 1.90
C THR A 18 15.10 1.40 1.26
N THR A 19 14.98 1.68 -0.04
CA THR A 19 13.74 1.41 -0.79
C THR A 19 13.56 -0.10 -0.97
N VAL A 20 12.50 -0.67 -0.38
CA VAL A 20 12.15 -2.09 -0.48
C VAL A 20 11.03 -2.36 -1.49
N GLY A 21 10.36 -1.32 -1.96
CA GLY A 21 9.32 -1.41 -2.99
C GLY A 21 9.04 -0.06 -3.62
N ARG A 22 8.76 -0.04 -4.93
CA ARG A 22 8.45 1.17 -5.70
C ARG A 22 7.52 0.84 -6.87
N ILE A 23 6.61 1.76 -7.16
CA ILE A 23 5.78 1.75 -8.35
C ILE A 23 5.84 3.09 -9.09
N GLY A 24 5.60 3.06 -10.40
CA GLY A 24 5.29 4.24 -11.22
C GLY A 24 3.81 4.62 -11.14
N PRO A 25 3.20 5.12 -12.23
CA PRO A 25 1.78 5.44 -12.25
C PRO A 25 0.92 4.22 -11.91
N GLY A 26 -0.02 4.37 -10.97
CA GLY A 26 -0.83 3.26 -10.50
C GLY A 26 -1.64 3.58 -9.26
N TRP A 27 -1.85 2.56 -8.42
CA TRP A 27 -2.61 2.66 -7.18
C TRP A 27 -1.76 2.25 -5.98
N LEU A 28 -1.77 3.07 -4.95
CA LEU A 28 -1.30 2.70 -3.61
C LEU A 28 -2.51 2.24 -2.80
N VAL A 29 -2.39 1.07 -2.17
CA VAL A 29 -3.44 0.48 -1.33
C VAL A 29 -2.93 0.40 0.10
N LEU A 30 -3.57 1.15 0.99
CA LEU A 30 -3.40 0.99 2.43
C LEU A 30 -4.49 0.02 2.91
N LEU A 31 -4.07 -1.19 3.31
CA LEU A 31 -4.97 -2.27 3.65
C LEU A 31 -5.07 -2.45 5.17
N GLY A 32 -6.29 -2.42 5.68
CA GLY A 32 -6.63 -2.78 7.06
C GLY A 32 -7.41 -4.09 7.10
N VAL A 33 -6.95 -5.03 7.92
CA VAL A 33 -7.59 -6.33 8.16
C VAL A 33 -8.06 -6.38 9.61
N ALA A 34 -9.36 -6.61 9.81
CA ALA A 34 -9.99 -6.75 11.12
C ALA A 34 -10.03 -8.23 11.56
N ARG A 35 -10.28 -8.49 12.84
CA ARG A 35 -10.25 -9.86 13.41
C ARG A 35 -11.31 -10.78 12.83
N ASP A 36 -12.42 -10.21 12.40
CA ASP A 36 -13.60 -10.85 11.85
C ASP A 36 -13.58 -10.92 10.32
N ASP A 37 -12.51 -10.45 9.69
CA ASP A 37 -12.30 -10.66 8.25
C ASP A 37 -11.98 -12.14 8.00
N GLY A 38 -12.82 -12.79 7.19
CA GLY A 38 -12.63 -14.15 6.70
C GLY A 38 -11.81 -14.23 5.40
N ASP A 39 -11.72 -15.44 4.86
CA ASP A 39 -11.10 -15.73 3.57
C ASP A 39 -11.87 -15.12 2.37
#